data_AF-X1VKV3-F1
#
_entry.id   AF-X1VKV3-F1
#
_cell.length_a   1.000
_cell.length_b   1.000
_cell.length_c   1.000
_cell.angle_alpha   90.00
_cell.angle_beta   90.00
_cell.angle_gamma   90.00
#
_symmetry.space_group_name_H-M   'P 1'
#
loop_
_entity.id
_entity.type
_entity.pdbx_description
1 polymer ?
#
loop_
_entity_poly.entity_id
_entity_poly.type
_entity_poly.pdbx_seq_one_letter_code
_entity_poly.pdbx_strand_id
1 'polypeptide(L)' 'MATYVMLTTLTDQGRKTIKENPQRIKEVNKEVEAMGVKILAQYALLGPYDFINILEAKDN' A
#
# COMPACT_ATOMS: atom_id res chain seq x y z
N MET A 1 15.25 -12.80 1.41
CA MET A 1 14.28 -11.68 1.34
C MET A 1 13.56 -11.63 2.68
N ALA A 2 13.36 -10.44 3.22
CA ALA A 2 12.71 -10.24 4.51
C ALA A 2 11.26 -9.78 4.31
N THR A 3 10.38 -10.20 5.21
CA THR A 3 9.00 -9.76 5.25
C THR A 3 8.87 -8.54 6.16
N TYR A 4 8.28 -7.47 5.62
CA TYR A 4 8.02 -6.24 6.34
C TYR A 4 6.52 -6.01 6.47
N VAL A 5 6.16 -5.32 7.55
CA VAL A 5 4.79 -4.85 7.79
C VAL A 5 4.84 -3.33 7.79
N MET A 6 4.11 -2.72 6.86
CA MET A 6 4.03 -1.27 6.71
C MET A 6 2.61 -0.80 6.99
N LEU A 7 2.48 0.15 7.91
CA LEU A 7 1.25 0.90 8.13
C LEU A 7 1.28 2.15 7.28
N THR A 8 0.17 2.44 6.59
CA THR A 8 0.10 3.56 5.66
C THR A 8 -1.13 4.41 5.95
N THR A 9 -0.93 5.72 5.99
CA THR A 9 -1.99 6.71 6.06
C THR A 9 -2.01 7.48 4.74
N LEU A 10 -3.18 7.59 4.14
CA LEU A 10 -3.41 8.35 2.93
C LEU A 10 -3.37 9.85 3.25
N THR A 11 -2.82 10.62 2.33
CA THR A 11 -3.02 12.07 2.30
C THR A 11 -4.47 12.40 1.92
N ASP A 12 -4.92 13.62 2.19
CA ASP A 12 -6.28 14.05 1.82
C ASP A 12 -6.55 13.90 0.31
N GLN A 13 -5.54 14.21 -0.51
CA GLN A 13 -5.61 13.98 -1.96
C GLN A 13 -5.70 12.49 -2.30
N GLY A 14 -4.88 11.65 -1.65
CA GLY A 14 -4.92 10.20 -1.84
C GLY A 14 -6.30 9.60 -1.52
N ARG A 15 -6.93 10.05 -0.43
CA ARG A 15 -8.31 9.64 -0.07
C ARG A 15 -9.31 10.06 -1.14
N LYS A 16 -9.23 11.30 -1.63
CA LYS A 16 -10.14 11.79 -2.68
C LYS A 16 -9.98 10.99 -3.97
N THR A 17 -8.74 10.74 -4.40
CA THR A 17 -8.44 9.96 -5.60
C THR A 17 -8.97 8.52 -5.49
N ILE A 18 -8.80 7.86 -4.34
CA ILE A 18 -9.34 6.50 -4.15
C ILE A 18 -10.87 6.49 -4.15
N LYS A 19 -11.50 7.52 -3.58
CA LYS A 19 -12.96 7.66 -3.60
C LYS A 19 -13.52 7.85 -5.00
N GLU A 20 -12.83 8.62 -5.85
CA GLU A 20 -13.23 8.90 -7.23
C GLU A 20 -12.84 7.76 -8.19
N ASN A 21 -11.73 7.07 -7.92
CA ASN A 21 -11.21 5.96 -8.71
C ASN A 21 -10.64 4.84 -7.81
N PRO A 22 -11.48 3.91 -7.33
CA PRO A 22 -11.07 2.81 -6.46
C PRO A 22 -10.00 1.88 -7.07
N GLN A 23 -9.97 1.77 -8.40
CA GLN A 23 -9.00 0.94 -9.13
C GLN A 23 -7.57 1.46 -8.96
N ARG A 24 -7.38 2.74 -8.63
CA ARG A 24 -6.06 3.35 -8.42
C ARG A 24 -5.24 2.66 -7.33
N ILE A 25 -5.88 2.05 -6.32
CA ILE A 25 -5.17 1.25 -5.29
C ILE A 25 -4.33 0.14 -5.95
N LYS A 26 -4.88 -0.54 -6.95
CA LYS A 26 -4.20 -1.65 -7.64
C LYS A 26 -3.06 -1.15 -8.52
N GLU A 27 -3.16 0.07 -9.05
CA GLU A 27 -2.11 0.67 -9.86
C GLU A 27 -0.91 1.08 -9.01
N VAL A 28 -1.16 1.67 -7.83
CA VAL A 28 -0.10 1.99 -6.87
C VAL A 28 0.65 0.73 -6.45
N ASN A 29 -0.05 -0.40 -6.27
CA ASN A 29 0.61 -1.67 -5.96
C ASN A 29 1.61 -2.10 -7.06
N LYS A 30 1.29 -1.86 -8.34
CA LYS A 30 2.22 -2.14 -9.46
C LYS A 30 3.42 -1.19 -9.48
N GLU A 31 3.21 0.08 -9.13
CA GLU A 31 4.29 1.05 -9.00
C GLU A 31 5.27 0.64 -7.89
N VAL A 32 4.77 0.14 -6.76
CA VAL A 32 5.59 -0.40 -5.65
C VAL A 32 6.36 -1.66 -6.08
N GLU A 33 5.72 -2.56 -6.83
CA GLU A 33 6.38 -3.75 -7.39
C GLU A 33 7.54 -3.41 -8.33
N ALA A 34 7.40 -2.32 -9.11
CA ALA A 34 8.48 -1.83 -9.98
C ALA A 34 9.70 -1.33 -9.21
N MET A 35 9.56 -0.97 -7.92
CA MET A 35 10.67 -0.58 -7.04
C MET A 35 11.38 -1.79 -6.41
N GLY A 36 11.03 -3.02 -6.81
CA GLY A 36 11.66 -4.24 -6.32
C GLY A 36 11.09 -4.74 -4.98
N VAL A 37 9.94 -4.22 -4.56
CA VAL A 37 9.21 -4.63 -3.35
C VAL A 37 7.96 -5.39 -3.76
N LYS A 38 7.80 -6.63 -3.31
CA LYS A 38 6.62 -7.43 -3.63
C LYS A 38 5.56 -7.27 -2.55
N ILE A 39 4.34 -6.86 -2.92
CA ILE A 39 3.21 -6.83 -1.98
C ILE A 39 2.63 -8.25 -1.87
N LEU A 40 2.74 -8.86 -0.70
CA LEU A 40 2.19 -10.18 -0.40
C LEU A 40 0.70 -10.09 -0.06
N ALA A 41 0.32 -9.06 0.70
CA ALA A 41 -1.07 -8.79 1.04
C ALA A 41 -1.24 -7.31 1.43
N GLN A 42 -2.45 -6.79 1.23
CA GLN A 42 -2.84 -5.45 1.63
C GLN A 42 -4.26 -5.50 2.18
N TYR A 43 -4.48 -4.87 3.34
CA TYR A 43 -5.80 -4.79 3.97
C TYR A 43 -6.11 -3.35 4.35
N ALA A 44 -7.34 -2.92 4.10
CA ALA A 44 -7.86 -1.67 4.65
C ALA A 44 -8.10 -1.86 6.15
N LEU A 45 -7.74 -0.86 6.95
CA LEU A 45 -7.91 -0.89 8.39
C LEU A 45 -9.04 0.05 8.82
N LEU A 46 -9.68 -0.31 9.93
CA LEU A 46 -10.50 0.61 10.71
C LEU A 46 -9.62 1.14 11.85
N GLY A 47 -9.36 2.44 11.88
CA GLY A 47 -8.51 3.06 12.92
C GLY A 47 -7.67 4.23 12.40
N PRO A 48 -6.51 4.51 13.03
CA PRO A 48 -5.69 5.69 12.72
C PRO A 48 -4.89 5.58 11.42
N TYR A 49 -4.78 4.37 10.86
CA TYR A 49 -4.12 4.09 9.60
C TYR A 49 -5.16 3.63 8.58
N ASP A 50 -4.90 3.91 7.31
CA ASP A 50 -5.81 3.54 6.22
C ASP A 50 -5.54 2.10 5.75
N PHE A 51 -4.27 1.67 5.71
CA PHE A 51 -3.89 0.32 5.26
C PHE A 51 -2.78 -0.32 6.09
N ILE A 52 -2.78 -1.65 6.11
CA ILE A 52 -1.63 -2.49 6.41
C ILE A 52 -1.17 -3.20 5.15
N ASN A 53 0.13 -3.17 4.89
CA ASN A 53 0.78 -3.81 3.76
C ASN A 53 1.79 -4.83 4.28
N ILE A 54 1.68 -6.07 3.81
CA ILE A 54 2.67 -7.13 4.01
C ILE A 54 3.51 -7.16 2.74
N LEU A 55 4.80 -6.87 2.86
CA LEU A 55 5.72 -6.76 1.73
C LEU A 55 6.91 -7.68 1.91
N GLU A 56 7.49 -8.08 0.78
CA GLU A 56 8.77 -8.77 0.71
C GLU A 56 9.78 -7.87 -0.01
N ALA A 57 10.88 -7.53 0.66
CA ALA A 57 11.93 -6.66 0.13
C ALA A 57 13.32 -7.21 0.46
N LYS A 58 14.34 -6.73 -0.26
CA LYS A 58 15.74 -7.14 -0.06
C LYS A 58 16.39 -6.44 1.15
N ASP A 59 16.05 -5.18 1.39
CA ASP A 59 16.51 -4.33 2.48
C ASP A 59 15.38 -3.39 2.96
N ASN A 60 15.66 -2.56 3.96
CA ASN A 60 14.75 -1.55 4.54
C ASN A 60 15.28 -0.15 4.26
#